data_AF-A0A0C2WNX7-F1
#
_entry.id   AF-A0A0C2WNX7-F1
#
_cell.length_a   1.000
_cell.length_b   1.000
_cell.length_c   1.000
_cell.angle_alpha   90.00
_cell.angle_beta   90.00
_cell.angle_gamma   90.00
#
_symmetry.space_group_name_H-M   'P 1'
#
loop_
_entity.id
_entity.type
_entity.pdbx_description
1 polymer ?
#
loop_
_entity_poly.entity_id
_entity_poly.type
_entity_poly.pdbx_seq_one_letter_code
_entity_poly.pdbx_strand_id
1 'polypeptide(L)'
;PILVTSATLTPSALNDVKKTLTFQDEKLFVSQCSIDRPNINLAFRPILNSRSSFIDLKFLLRDWQPGHPPPPKFIVFFDSIPESVQAGHYL
;
A
#
# COMPACT_ATOMS: atom_id res chain seq x y z
N PRO A 1 23.46 21.11 12.50
CA PRO A 1 22.17 20.88 11.80
C PRO A 1 21.72 19.42 11.91
N ILE A 2 20.46 19.19 12.31
CA ILE A 2 19.86 17.86 12.45
C ILE A 2 18.73 17.75 11.43
N LEU A 3 18.67 16.63 10.72
CA LEU A 3 17.59 16.30 9.80
C LEU A 3 16.84 15.08 10.33
N VAL A 4 15.52 15.20 10.47
CA VAL A 4 14.64 14.09 10.83
C VAL A 4 13.72 13.83 9.65
N THR A 5 13.64 12.58 9.21
CA THR A 5 12.77 12.17 8.10
C THR A 5 11.86 11.04 8.56
N SER A 6 10.60 11.09 8.14
CA SER A 6 9.62 10.04 8.39
C SER A 6 8.50 10.15 7.37
N ALA A 7 7.94 9.01 6.96
CA ALA A 7 6.76 8.95 6.10
C ALA A 7 5.45 9.00 6.90
N THR A 8 5.48 8.69 8.20
CA THR A 8 4.31 8.53 9.08
C THR A 8 4.30 9.57 10.19
N LEU A 9 4.65 10.82 9.86
CA LEU A 9 4.75 11.90 10.83
C LEU A 9 3.42 12.64 10.98
N THR A 10 2.53 12.10 11.82
CA THR A 10 1.28 12.79 12.18
C THR A 10 1.59 14.08 12.94
N PRO A 11 0.65 15.04 13.02
CA PRO A 11 0.85 16.26 13.79
C PRO A 11 1.23 16.01 15.26
N SER A 12 0.64 14.98 15.88
CA SER A 12 0.99 14.57 17.26
C SER A 12 2.43 14.05 17.34
N ALA A 13 2.80 13.12 16.45
CA ALA A 13 4.14 12.55 16.43
C ALA A 13 5.21 13.62 16.14
N LEU A 14 4.92 14.58 15.26
CA LEU A 14 5.80 15.72 15.01
C LEU A 14 6.01 16.54 16.28
N ASN A 15 4.95 16.84 17.04
CA ASN A 15 5.06 17.59 18.29
C ASN A 15 5.90 16.84 19.34
N ASP A 16 5.74 15.52 19.44
CA ASP A 16 6.52 14.69 20.36
C ASP A 16 8.00 14.67 19.96
N VAL A 17 8.30 14.56 18.66
CA VAL A 17 9.67 14.68 18.13
C VAL A 17 10.26 16.06 18.43
N LYS A 18 9.51 17.15 18.20
CA LYS A 18 9.97 18.51 18.52
C LYS A 18 10.33 18.65 19.99
N LYS A 19 9.47 18.17 20.90
CA LYS A 19 9.70 18.23 22.36
C LYS A 19 10.90 17.37 22.77
N THR A 20 10.97 16.13 22.28
CA THR A 20 12.02 15.17 22.65
C THR A 20 13.39 15.64 22.19
N LEU A 21 13.48 16.20 20.98
CA LEU A 21 14.72 16.72 20.43
C LEU A 21 14.97 18.20 20.75
N THR A 22 14.08 18.80 21.54
CA THR A 22 14.14 20.22 21.96
C THR A 22 14.32 21.17 20.77
N PHE A 23 13.60 20.92 19.68
CA PHE A 23 13.60 21.80 18.51
C PHE A 23 12.87 23.11 18.81
N GLN A 24 13.47 24.22 18.39
CA GLN A 24 12.89 25.56 18.44
C GLN A 24 12.12 25.82 17.15
N ASP A 25 10.84 26.19 17.24
CA ASP A 25 9.98 26.38 16.07
C ASP A 25 10.50 27.49 15.14
N GLU A 26 11.17 28.51 15.68
CA GLU A 26 11.75 29.61 14.92
C GLU A 26 12.93 29.18 14.02
N LYS A 27 13.54 28.03 14.34
CA LYS A 27 14.69 27.47 13.62
C LYS A 27 14.34 26.16 12.91
N LEU A 28 13.06 25.79 12.91
CA LEU A 28 12.59 24.53 12.35
C LEU A 28 11.99 24.75 10.96
N PHE A 29 12.53 24.05 9.98
CA PHE A 29 11.92 23.92 8.67
C PHE A 29 11.21 22.57 8.56
N VAL A 30 9.91 22.60 8.27
CA VAL A 30 9.11 21.39 8.04
C VAL A 30 8.71 21.34 6.57
N SER A 31 9.11 20.27 5.89
CA SER A 31 8.67 19.97 4.53
C SER A 31 7.86 18.68 4.54
N GLN A 32 6.67 18.71 3.96
CA GLN A 32 5.77 17.57 3.88
C GLN A 32 5.41 17.31 2.42
N CYS A 33 5.61 16.08 1.96
CA CYS A 33 5.17 15.65 0.64
C CYS A 33 3.69 15.28 0.67
N SER A 34 2.95 15.68 -0.37
CA SER A 34 1.57 15.21 -0.56
C SER A 34 1.53 13.70 -0.74
N ILE A 35 0.53 13.07 -0.11
CA ILE A 35 0.22 11.65 -0.29
C ILE A 35 -0.59 11.39 -1.56
N ASP A 36 -1.05 12.44 -2.24
CA ASP A 36 -1.80 12.29 -3.49
C ASP A 36 -0.94 11.62 -4.58
N ARG A 37 -1.60 10.75 -5.35
CA ARG A 37 -1.01 9.93 -6.41
C ARG A 37 -2.00 9.89 -7.57
N PRO A 38 -2.00 10.90 -8.46
CA PRO A 38 -2.97 11.00 -9.56
C PRO A 38 -2.86 9.85 -10.57
N ASN A 39 -1.75 9.11 -10.54
CA ASN A 39 -1.52 7.91 -11.34
C ASN A 39 -2.07 6.61 -10.72
N ILE A 40 -2.71 6.67 -9.55
CA ILE A 40 -3.33 5.53 -8.87
C ILE A 40 -4.85 5.70 -8.90
N ASN A 41 -5.56 4.74 -9.50
CA ASN A 41 -7.02 4.69 -9.46
C ASN A 41 -7.48 3.76 -8.34
N LEU A 42 -8.31 4.26 -7.43
CA LEU A 42 -8.91 3.49 -6.35
C LEU A 42 -10.29 2.99 -6.78
N ALA A 43 -10.50 1.67 -6.69
CA ALA A 43 -11.75 1.03 -7.02
C ALA A 43 -12.18 0.04 -5.93
N PHE A 44 -13.49 -0.07 -5.72
CA PHE A 44 -14.09 -1.03 -4.80
C PHE A 44 -14.83 -2.10 -5.60
N ARG A 45 -14.59 -3.37 -5.28
CA ARG A 45 -15.28 -4.52 -5.89
C ARG A 45 -15.83 -5.40 -4.76
N PRO A 46 -17.14 -5.70 -4.75
CA PRO A 46 -17.69 -6.64 -3.77
C PRO A 46 -17.14 -8.04 -4.03
N ILE A 47 -16.94 -8.80 -2.95
CA ILE A 47 -16.65 -10.23 -3.01
C ILE A 47 -17.97 -10.95 -3.24
N LEU A 48 -18.10 -11.67 -4.35
CA LEU A 48 -19.34 -12.33 -4.78
C LEU A 48 -19.32 -13.83 -4.52
N ASN A 49 -18.12 -14.43 -4.47
CA ASN A 49 -17.92 -15.85 -4.25
C ASN A 49 -17.32 -16.11 -2.86
N SER A 50 -17.26 -17.38 -2.44
CA SER A 50 -16.53 -17.73 -1.22
C SER A 50 -15.09 -17.22 -1.30
N ARG A 51 -14.58 -16.60 -0.22
CA ARG A 51 -13.19 -16.11 -0.15
C ARG A 51 -12.16 -17.21 -0.47
N SER A 52 -12.45 -18.45 -0.08
CA SER A 52 -11.59 -19.62 -0.33
C SER A 52 -11.59 -20.09 -1.79
N SER A 53 -12.49 -19.59 -2.63
CA SER A 53 -12.57 -19.97 -4.04
C SER A 53 -11.64 -19.17 -4.94
N PHE A 54 -11.21 -17.98 -4.50
CA PHE A 54 -10.37 -17.03 -5.25
C PHE A 54 -10.91 -16.63 -6.63
N ILE A 55 -12.16 -17.00 -7.00
CA ILE A 55 -12.76 -16.74 -8.31
C ILE A 55 -12.79 -15.24 -8.62
N ASP A 56 -13.11 -14.43 -7.63
CA ASP A 56 -13.20 -12.97 -7.77
C ASP A 56 -11.84 -12.31 -8.05
N LEU A 57 -10.71 -13.03 -7.94
CA LEU A 57 -9.38 -12.51 -8.26
C LEU A 57 -9.00 -12.71 -9.74
N LYS A 58 -9.78 -13.47 -10.53
CA LYS A 58 -9.47 -13.76 -11.94
C LYS A 58 -9.28 -12.52 -12.80
N PHE A 59 -9.94 -11.40 -12.48
CA PHE A 59 -9.78 -10.14 -13.22
C PHE A 59 -8.33 -9.62 -13.23
N LEU A 60 -7.51 -9.99 -12.24
CA LEU A 60 -6.10 -9.58 -12.16
C LEU A 60 -5.29 -10.06 -13.36
N LEU A 61 -5.66 -11.23 -13.92
CA LEU A 61 -4.98 -11.84 -15.05
C LEU A 61 -5.39 -11.23 -16.39
N ARG A 62 -6.39 -10.35 -16.46
CA ARG A 62 -6.86 -9.68 -17.70
C ARG A 62 -7.05 -10.65 -18.87
N ASP A 63 -7.78 -11.74 -18.63
CA ASP A 63 -8.05 -12.78 -19.64
C ASP A 63 -6.78 -13.40 -20.24
N TRP A 64 -5.69 -13.45 -19.48
CA TRP A 64 -4.46 -14.12 -19.89
C TRP A 64 -4.72 -15.60 -20.22
N GLN A 65 -4.09 -16.09 -21.28
CA GLN A 65 -4.21 -17.46 -21.76
C GLN A 65 -2.81 -18.04 -22.04
N PRO A 66 -2.65 -19.37 -22.01
CA PRO A 66 -1.40 -20.02 -22.39
C PRO A 66 -0.93 -19.56 -23.78
N GLY A 67 0.30 -19.07 -23.86
CA GLY A 67 0.89 -18.50 -25.08
C GLY A 67 0.87 -16.97 -25.16
N HIS A 68 0.11 -16.29 -24.29
CA HIS A 68 0.20 -14.83 -24.16
C HIS A 68 1.49 -14.40 -23.43
N PRO A 69 1.99 -13.18 -23.69
CA PRO A 69 3.04 -12.59 -22.86
C PRO A 69 2.59 -12.55 -21.38
N PRO A 70 3.53 -12.53 -20.42
CA PRO A 70 3.19 -12.50 -19.00
C PRO A 70 2.21 -11.37 -18.67
N PRO A 71 1.23 -11.61 -17.77
CA PRO A 71 0.31 -10.57 -17.35
C PRO A 71 1.07 -9.41 -16.67
N PRO A 72 0.46 -8.21 -16.57
CA PRO A 72 1.04 -7.09 -15.83
C PRO A 72 1.39 -7.49 -14.40
N LYS A 73 2.49 -6.95 -13.85
CA LYS A 73 2.86 -7.21 -12.46
C LYS A 73 1.82 -6.62 -11.52
N PHE A 74 1.40 -7.41 -10.54
CA PHE A 74 0.48 -7.00 -9.48
C PHE A 74 0.89 -7.61 -8.14
N ILE A 75 0.31 -7.08 -7.06
CA ILE A 75 0.46 -7.60 -5.70
C ILE A 75 -0.93 -7.75 -5.08
N VAL A 76 -1.14 -8.85 -4.36
CA VAL A 76 -2.37 -9.11 -3.59
C VAL A 76 -1.98 -9.31 -2.14
N PHE A 77 -2.64 -8.58 -1.24
CA PHE A 77 -2.43 -8.71 0.20
C PHE A 77 -3.50 -9.62 0.79
N PHE A 78 -3.08 -10.55 1.65
CA PHE A 78 -3.94 -11.45 2.42
C PHE A 78 -3.59 -11.34 3.89
N ASP A 79 -4.57 -11.62 4.75
CA ASP A 79 -4.39 -11.59 6.20
C ASP A 79 -3.62 -12.81 6.73
N SER A 80 -3.58 -13.92 5.96
CA SER A 80 -2.90 -15.16 6.37
C SER A 80 -1.96 -15.70 5.29
N ILE A 81 -0.82 -16.24 5.75
CA ILE A 81 0.15 -16.90 4.88
C ILE A 81 -0.47 -18.13 4.19
N PRO A 82 -1.23 -19.01 4.87
CA PRO A 82 -1.87 -20.13 4.19
C PRO A 82 -2.84 -19.72 3.08
N GLU A 83 -3.59 -18.62 3.26
CA GLU A 83 -4.49 -18.09 2.23
C GLU A 83 -3.71 -17.54 1.03
N SER A 84 -2.62 -16.81 1.27
CA SER A 84 -1.82 -16.24 0.17
C SER A 84 -1.16 -17.32 -0.69
N VAL A 85 -0.69 -18.40 -0.07
CA VAL A 85 -0.13 -19.56 -0.78
C VAL A 85 -1.20 -20.25 -1.63
N GLN A 86 -2.40 -20.49 -1.07
CA GLN A 86 -3.51 -21.09 -1.82
C GLN A 86 -3.96 -20.22 -3.00
N ALA A 87 -4.07 -18.91 -2.80
CA ALA A 87 -4.38 -17.97 -3.88
C ALA A 87 -3.31 -17.99 -4.98
N GLY A 88 -2.03 -18.06 -4.62
CA GLY A 88 -0.92 -18.16 -5.55
C GLY A 88 -0.89 -19.48 -6.35
N HIS A 89 -1.46 -20.56 -5.83
CA HIS A 89 -1.65 -21.80 -6.59
C HIS A 89 -2.86 -21.75 -7.52
N TYR A 90 -3.86 -20.95 -7.18
CA TYR A 90 -5.08 -20.79 -7.98
C TYR A 90 -4.88 -19.85 -9.18
N LEU A 91 -4.14 -18.75 -8.98
CA LEU A 91 -3.83 -17.74 -10.00
C LEU A 91 -2.68 -18.19 -10.91
#